data_AF-A0AAD5RF04-F1
#
_entry.id   AF-A0AAD5RF04-F1
#
_cell.length_a   1.000
_cell.length_b   1.000
_cell.length_c   1.000
_cell.angle_alpha   90.00
_cell.angle_beta   90.00
_cell.angle_gamma   90.00
#
_symmetry.space_group_name_H-M   'P 1'
#
loop_
_entity.id
_entity.type
_entity.pdbx_description
1 polymer ?
#
loop_
_entity_poly.entity_id
_entity_poly.type
_entity_poly.pdbx_seq_one_letter_code
_entity_poly.pdbx_strand_id
1 'polypeptide(L)'
;MVRVTNMMIPLRATDVPSPMKNLVIRNSTDDDIVIKMVCEPPRVIQLEAEKLIVDSKRFVIVGLIINDTELANCGKCSLPKIHVYARPVKAYNEQSLRQWLSSNHTLKSSQLAFIVKLDVSNGSYPVRNLILDLPGQASLVDPVTNAIDEITDEDCTTAVNIEADTETADIFDEYEKYYALLHQDYPQQRVMASYSQYLTKEKEDELRSIANAIVTPGKGILAADESTGSMEKKMKGLGLPNTEENRRKYRQLLFTANPELNKHISGVIFFDETFYQKTDDGTLFVDVLKKQNIIPGIKVDKGIVPMAGTVGESTTQGMDDLNKRCAIYKQNGAQFAKWRCVHKISDTTPSHTALVEIAQVLARYASICQQNGLVPIVEPEILPDGEHDLARCQKITETVLSYCYRALNEHHVFLEGTLLKPNMVTAGQGFKGPKPSPDEIALATVTALQRSVPPAVPGVVFLSGGQSEEDATRNLNAINKVRRFIPWALTFSYGRALQASCMAKWAGKDENVKAAQDVFFGRAQANSLASLGKYSGDANADAAASKSLFVANHAY
;
A
#
# COMPACT_ATOMS: atom_id res chain seq x y z
N MET A 1 -10.05 45.80 -5.87
CA MET A 1 -10.50 46.17 -4.50
C MET A 1 -10.36 44.92 -3.64
N VAL A 2 -9.63 44.96 -2.52
CA VAL A 2 -9.32 43.76 -1.71
C VAL A 2 -10.61 43.06 -1.25
N ARG A 3 -10.68 41.72 -1.36
CA ARG A 3 -11.85 40.96 -0.93
C ARG A 3 -11.93 40.97 0.59
N VAL A 4 -12.95 41.65 1.11
CA VAL A 4 -13.29 41.68 2.52
C VAL A 4 -14.35 40.61 2.78
N THR A 5 -14.10 39.75 3.75
CA THR A 5 -15.08 38.74 4.19
C THR A 5 -15.33 38.85 5.68
N ASN A 6 -16.52 38.49 6.13
CA ASN A 6 -16.91 38.57 7.53
C ASN A 6 -16.91 37.18 8.16
N MET A 7 -16.27 37.04 9.31
CA MET A 7 -16.36 35.86 10.16
C MET A 7 -17.25 36.18 11.36
N MET A 8 -18.40 35.50 11.44
CA MET A 8 -19.34 35.67 12.54
C MET A 8 -18.86 34.93 13.81
N ILE A 9 -18.86 35.63 14.94
CA ILE A 9 -18.52 35.11 16.28
C ILE A 9 -19.69 35.39 17.25
N PRO A 10 -20.07 34.44 18.13
CA PRO A 10 -21.10 34.67 19.14
C PRO A 10 -20.60 35.58 20.28
N LEU A 11 -21.45 36.45 20.85
CA LEU A 11 -21.06 37.43 21.88
C LEU A 11 -21.04 36.85 23.31
N ARG A 12 -21.63 35.67 23.58
CA ARG A 12 -21.83 35.15 24.94
C ARG A 12 -21.03 33.89 25.22
N ALA A 13 -20.36 33.88 26.38
CA ALA A 13 -20.02 32.67 27.11
C ALA A 13 -21.31 31.94 27.48
N THR A 14 -21.70 30.98 26.64
CA THR A 14 -22.61 29.91 27.05
C THR A 14 -21.79 28.86 27.78
N ASP A 15 -22.36 28.13 28.76
CA ASP A 15 -21.72 27.00 29.47
C ASP A 15 -21.33 25.82 28.54
N VAL A 16 -21.48 26.00 27.24
CA VAL A 16 -21.10 25.09 26.16
C VAL A 16 -19.92 25.73 25.42
N PRO A 17 -18.75 25.06 25.31
CA PRO A 17 -17.63 25.58 24.55
C PRO A 17 -18.04 25.83 23.10
N SER A 18 -17.80 27.05 22.60
CA SER A 18 -18.01 27.37 21.18
C SER A 18 -17.18 26.41 20.31
N PRO A 19 -17.76 25.81 19.25
CA PRO A 19 -17.00 24.91 18.39
C PRO A 19 -15.82 25.66 17.74
N MET A 20 -14.67 25.00 17.64
CA MET A 20 -13.48 25.56 16.98
C MET A 20 -13.85 26.15 15.61
N LYS A 21 -13.41 27.38 15.39
CA LYS A 21 -13.55 28.08 14.11
C LYS A 21 -12.36 27.72 13.24
N ASN A 22 -12.61 27.54 11.94
CA ASN A 22 -11.56 27.22 10.98
C ASN A 22 -11.57 28.15 9.78
N LEU A 23 -10.37 28.48 9.29
CA LEU A 23 -10.16 29.00 7.95
C LEU A 23 -9.80 27.82 7.04
N VAL A 24 -10.63 27.57 6.03
CA VAL A 24 -10.35 26.59 4.98
C VAL A 24 -9.78 27.35 3.79
N ILE A 25 -8.48 27.25 3.59
CA ILE A 25 -7.78 28.02 2.56
C ILE A 25 -7.51 27.08 1.39
N ARG A 26 -8.15 27.34 0.25
CA ARG A 26 -8.04 26.53 -0.96
C ARG A 26 -7.15 27.23 -1.96
N ASN A 27 -6.21 26.50 -2.54
CA ASN A 27 -5.41 26.97 -3.66
C ASN A 27 -6.00 26.44 -4.97
N SER A 28 -6.59 27.34 -5.75
CA SER A 28 -7.19 27.01 -7.04
C SER A 28 -6.21 27.13 -8.22
N THR A 29 -4.98 27.60 -7.99
CA THR A 29 -3.98 27.84 -9.04
C THR A 29 -3.15 26.59 -9.34
N ASP A 30 -2.34 26.66 -10.39
CA ASP A 30 -1.39 25.62 -10.79
C ASP A 30 -0.03 25.73 -10.09
N ASP A 31 0.12 26.70 -9.18
CA ASP A 31 1.35 26.98 -8.44
C ASP A 31 1.11 26.82 -6.95
N ASP A 32 2.10 26.32 -6.20
CA ASP A 32 2.03 26.34 -4.75
C ASP A 32 2.04 27.79 -4.24
N ILE A 33 1.29 28.06 -3.18
CA ILE A 33 1.17 29.40 -2.61
C ILE A 33 1.60 29.37 -1.16
N VAL A 34 2.60 30.19 -0.83
CA VAL A 34 2.95 30.49 0.56
C VAL A 34 2.01 31.57 1.04
N ILE A 35 1.43 31.37 2.23
CA ILE A 35 0.63 32.38 2.90
C ILE A 35 1.29 32.85 4.20
N LYS A 36 1.01 34.11 4.53
CA LYS A 36 1.36 34.74 5.80
C LYS A 36 0.14 35.49 6.32
N MET A 37 -0.32 35.13 7.50
CA MET A 37 -1.49 35.71 8.14
C MET A 37 -1.06 36.60 9.30
N VAL A 38 -1.68 37.77 9.40
CA VAL A 38 -1.37 38.78 10.42
C VAL A 38 -2.66 39.25 11.06
N CYS A 39 -2.78 39.05 12.38
CA CYS A 39 -3.89 39.57 13.18
C CYS A 39 -3.59 41.00 13.66
N GLU A 40 -4.54 41.91 13.51
CA GLU A 40 -4.45 43.26 14.08
C GLU A 40 -4.48 43.20 15.63
N PRO A 41 -3.69 44.02 16.34
CA PRO A 41 -3.80 44.17 17.79
C PRO A 41 -5.13 44.85 18.19
N PRO A 42 -5.72 44.54 19.36
CA PRO A 42 -5.30 43.55 20.36
C PRO A 42 -5.47 42.11 19.86
N ARG A 43 -4.62 41.17 20.32
CA ARG A 43 -4.56 39.78 19.84
C ARG A 43 -5.72 38.92 20.39
N VAL A 44 -6.94 39.30 20.04
CA VAL A 44 -8.17 38.56 20.35
C VAL A 44 -8.21 37.18 19.69
N ILE A 45 -7.46 37.00 18.60
CA ILE A 45 -7.42 35.76 17.82
C ILE A 45 -6.00 35.19 17.83
N GLN A 46 -5.90 33.90 18.15
CA GLN A 46 -4.70 33.10 17.95
C GLN A 46 -4.93 32.08 16.84
N LEU A 47 -4.02 32.05 15.87
CA LEU A 47 -4.01 31.09 14.76
C LEU A 47 -3.13 29.89 15.11
N GLU A 48 -3.55 28.68 14.74
CA GLU A 48 -2.71 27.47 14.88
C GLU A 48 -1.41 27.56 14.05
N ALA A 49 -1.50 28.21 12.90
CA ALA A 49 -0.35 28.49 12.04
C ALA A 49 -0.52 29.85 11.36
N GLU A 50 0.44 30.76 11.54
CA GLU A 50 0.44 32.08 10.89
C GLU A 50 1.14 32.07 9.51
N LYS A 51 1.91 31.02 9.22
CA LYS A 51 2.72 30.86 8.00
C LYS A 51 2.64 29.42 7.53
N LEU A 52 2.27 29.19 6.28
CA LEU A 52 2.14 27.84 5.72
C LEU A 52 2.16 27.87 4.20
N ILE A 53 2.30 26.69 3.60
CA ILE A 53 2.22 26.47 2.15
C ILE A 53 0.88 25.80 1.85
N VAL A 54 0.21 26.23 0.79
CA VAL A 54 -0.97 25.59 0.23
C VAL A 54 -0.62 25.09 -1.17
N ASP A 55 -0.48 23.78 -1.31
CA ASP A 55 -0.10 23.15 -2.58
C ASP A 55 -1.14 23.44 -3.66
N SER A 56 -0.69 23.45 -4.92
CA SER A 56 -1.56 23.61 -6.09
C SER A 56 -2.75 22.64 -6.06
N LYS A 57 -3.95 23.16 -6.34
CA LYS A 57 -5.24 22.43 -6.33
C LYS A 57 -5.58 21.74 -4.99
N ARG A 58 -4.92 22.10 -3.89
CA ARG A 58 -5.19 21.56 -2.54
C ARG A 58 -5.79 22.62 -1.62
N PHE A 59 -6.05 22.23 -0.39
CA PHE A 59 -6.50 23.13 0.66
C PHE A 59 -5.86 22.77 1.99
N VAL A 60 -5.83 23.74 2.88
CA VAL A 60 -5.44 23.55 4.28
C VAL A 60 -6.56 24.04 5.19
N ILE A 61 -6.57 23.56 6.43
CA ILE A 61 -7.47 24.01 7.48
C ILE A 61 -6.60 24.62 8.58
N VAL A 62 -6.91 25.84 8.98
CA VAL A 62 -6.23 26.55 10.07
C VAL A 62 -7.25 26.80 11.17
N GLY A 63 -7.04 26.20 12.34
CA GLY A 63 -7.86 26.45 13.52
C GLY A 63 -7.63 27.84 14.10
N LEU A 64 -8.69 28.40 14.68
CA LEU A 64 -8.71 29.71 15.33
C LEU A 64 -9.18 29.54 16.76
N ILE A 65 -8.40 30.11 17.68
CA ILE A 65 -8.71 30.23 19.10
C ILE A 65 -9.05 31.69 19.37
N ILE A 66 -10.22 31.94 19.93
CA ILE A 66 -10.71 33.29 20.24
C ILE A 66 -10.64 33.48 21.76
N ASN A 67 -10.00 34.56 22.19
CA ASN A 67 -9.97 34.95 23.60
C ASN A 67 -11.21 35.79 23.92
N ASP A 68 -12.25 35.14 24.47
CA ASP A 68 -13.53 35.77 24.80
C ASP A 68 -13.39 36.95 25.79
N THR A 69 -12.39 36.89 26.69
CA THR A 69 -12.12 37.97 27.66
C THR A 69 -11.59 39.22 26.98
N GLU A 70 -10.67 39.07 26.03
CA GLU A 70 -10.14 40.19 25.23
C GLU A 70 -11.18 40.71 24.23
N LEU A 71 -11.99 39.82 23.67
CA LEU A 71 -13.09 40.17 22.77
C LEU A 71 -14.13 41.04 23.48
N ALA A 72 -14.49 40.73 24.72
CA ALA A 72 -15.43 41.50 25.53
C ALA A 72 -14.90 42.91 25.89
N ASN A 73 -13.57 43.06 25.97
CA ASN A 73 -12.90 44.32 26.27
C ASN A 73 -12.63 45.18 25.02
N CYS A 74 -12.81 44.64 23.82
CA CYS A 74 -12.76 45.41 22.58
C CYS A 74 -13.97 46.35 22.51
N GLY A 75 -13.77 47.65 22.77
CA GLY A 75 -14.83 48.66 22.66
C GLY A 75 -15.49 48.69 21.27
N LYS A 76 -16.72 49.24 21.21
CA LYS A 76 -17.62 49.27 20.03
C LYS A 76 -17.07 49.89 18.73
N CYS A 77 -15.82 50.32 18.64
CA CYS A 77 -15.34 51.15 17.53
C CYS A 77 -14.58 50.44 16.39
N SER A 78 -14.12 49.19 16.54
CA SER A 78 -13.84 48.29 15.40
C SER A 78 -13.25 46.98 15.91
N LEU A 79 -13.80 45.85 15.48
CA LEU A 79 -13.23 44.53 15.78
C LEU A 79 -11.92 44.32 14.99
N PRO A 80 -10.96 43.56 15.55
CA PRO A 80 -9.69 43.30 14.88
C PRO A 80 -9.89 42.46 13.62
N LYS A 81 -8.99 42.63 12.65
CA LYS A 81 -9.00 41.92 11.37
C LYS A 81 -7.85 40.94 11.25
N ILE A 82 -8.04 39.93 10.41
CA ILE A 82 -6.97 39.05 9.94
C ILE A 82 -6.66 39.44 8.51
N HIS A 83 -5.40 39.80 8.25
CA HIS A 83 -4.88 40.04 6.91
C HIS A 83 -4.21 38.77 6.41
N VAL A 84 -4.65 38.26 5.26
CA VAL A 84 -4.09 37.07 4.63
C VAL A 84 -3.28 37.51 3.42
N TYR A 85 -1.96 37.37 3.49
CA TYR A 85 -1.06 37.64 2.38
C TYR A 85 -0.68 36.34 1.69
N ALA A 86 -0.53 36.37 0.37
CA ALA A 86 -0.22 35.22 -0.46
C ALA A 86 0.85 35.56 -1.51
N ARG A 87 1.78 34.63 -1.73
CA ARG A 87 2.77 34.70 -2.82
C ARG A 87 2.96 33.31 -3.43
N PRO A 88 3.08 33.18 -4.76
CA PRO A 88 3.39 31.89 -5.36
C PRO A 88 4.82 31.48 -5.07
N VAL A 89 5.04 30.17 -5.01
CA VAL A 89 6.34 29.55 -4.91
C VAL A 89 6.88 29.33 -6.31
N LYS A 90 8.03 29.93 -6.59
CA LYS A 90 8.76 29.74 -7.85
C LYS A 90 10.23 29.48 -7.53
N ALA A 91 10.91 28.71 -8.39
CA ALA A 91 12.32 28.39 -8.19
C ALA A 91 13.21 29.64 -8.02
N TYR A 92 12.90 30.73 -8.75
CA TYR A 92 13.67 31.97 -8.70
C TYR A 92 13.37 32.86 -7.48
N ASN A 93 12.27 32.65 -6.75
CA ASN A 93 11.86 33.54 -5.65
C ASN A 93 12.03 32.90 -4.25
N GLU A 94 12.58 31.70 -4.15
CA GLU A 94 12.67 30.93 -2.90
C GLU A 94 13.42 31.69 -1.79
N GLN A 95 14.56 32.30 -2.11
CA GLN A 95 15.33 33.11 -1.15
C GLN A 95 14.56 34.35 -0.67
N SER A 96 13.84 35.01 -1.59
CA SER A 96 12.96 36.16 -1.29
C SER A 96 11.75 35.75 -0.44
N LEU A 97 11.18 34.56 -0.66
CA LEU A 97 10.11 34.02 0.16
C LEU A 97 10.56 33.72 1.60
N ARG A 98 11.75 33.11 1.77
CA ARG A 98 12.34 32.85 3.10
C ARG A 98 12.52 34.14 3.89
N GLN A 99 13.07 35.18 3.25
CA GLN A 99 13.20 36.50 3.87
C GLN A 99 11.82 37.08 4.22
N TRP A 100 10.89 37.12 3.28
CA TRP A 100 9.54 37.65 3.48
C TRP A 100 8.75 36.96 4.61
N LEU A 101 8.96 35.65 4.81
CA LEU A 101 8.38 34.91 5.93
C LEU A 101 9.00 35.31 7.27
N SER A 102 10.29 35.59 7.31
CA SER A 102 11.04 35.93 8.52
C SER A 102 10.88 37.39 9.00
N SER A 103 10.69 38.35 8.09
CA SER A 103 10.66 39.79 8.40
C SER A 103 9.25 40.35 8.61
N ASN A 104 9.08 41.33 9.51
CA ASN A 104 7.78 41.95 9.80
C ASN A 104 7.44 43.17 8.91
N HIS A 105 8.41 43.75 8.18
CA HIS A 105 8.25 44.99 7.40
C HIS A 105 8.17 44.80 5.87
N THR A 106 7.84 43.59 5.39
CA THR A 106 7.93 43.23 3.95
C THR A 106 6.59 42.93 3.28
N LEU A 107 5.48 43.26 3.95
CA LEU A 107 4.13 43.00 3.45
C LEU A 107 3.69 44.14 2.52
N LYS A 108 3.37 43.79 1.26
CA LYS A 108 2.90 44.75 0.25
C LYS A 108 1.40 44.58 0.01
N SER A 109 0.71 45.66 -0.35
CA SER A 109 -0.71 45.60 -0.73
C SER A 109 -0.96 44.66 -1.91
N SER A 110 0.01 44.53 -2.83
CA SER A 110 -0.06 43.59 -3.95
C SER A 110 -0.08 42.12 -3.51
N GLN A 111 0.35 41.80 -2.28
CA GLN A 111 0.37 40.44 -1.75
C GLN A 111 -0.90 40.15 -0.91
N LEU A 112 -1.74 41.15 -0.65
CA LEU A 112 -2.90 41.02 0.24
C LEU A 112 -4.05 40.30 -0.48
N ALA A 113 -4.26 39.04 -0.14
CA ALA A 113 -5.30 38.19 -0.74
C ALA A 113 -6.69 38.48 -0.16
N PHE A 114 -6.78 38.57 1.18
CA PHE A 114 -8.04 38.75 1.90
C PHE A 114 -7.88 39.60 3.16
N ILE A 115 -8.95 40.30 3.52
CA ILE A 115 -9.15 40.87 4.85
C ILE A 115 -10.35 40.18 5.48
N VAL A 116 -10.13 39.42 6.54
CA VAL A 116 -11.20 38.80 7.33
C VAL A 116 -11.55 39.75 8.47
N LYS A 117 -12.75 40.33 8.43
CA LYS A 117 -13.31 41.12 9.52
C LYS A 117 -14.04 40.18 10.48
N LEU A 118 -13.79 40.33 11.76
CA LEU A 118 -14.66 39.73 12.75
C LEU A 118 -15.95 40.54 12.86
N ASP A 119 -17.07 39.85 12.94
CA ASP A 119 -18.37 40.43 13.25
C ASP A 119 -18.99 39.63 14.41
N VAL A 120 -19.42 40.34 15.45
CA VAL A 120 -19.93 39.71 16.68
C VAL A 120 -21.42 39.97 16.78
N SER A 121 -22.21 38.91 16.65
CA SER A 121 -23.67 38.99 16.67
C SER A 121 -24.28 37.78 17.38
N ASN A 122 -25.31 38.04 18.20
CA ASN A 122 -26.16 37.00 18.78
C ASN A 122 -27.36 36.65 17.89
N GLY A 123 -27.59 37.40 16.81
CA GLY A 123 -28.73 37.24 15.91
C GLY A 123 -28.43 36.41 14.66
N SER A 124 -27.23 35.85 14.54
CA SER A 124 -26.77 35.15 13.32
C SER A 124 -26.04 33.86 13.69
N TYR A 125 -26.28 32.79 12.94
CA TYR A 125 -25.68 31.48 13.19
C TYR A 125 -24.25 31.43 12.65
N PRO A 126 -23.22 31.32 13.52
CA PRO A 126 -21.84 31.42 13.05
C PRO A 126 -21.39 30.09 12.44
N VAL A 127 -21.10 30.06 11.14
CA VAL A 127 -20.58 28.86 10.45
C VAL A 127 -19.23 28.42 11.04
N ARG A 128 -18.99 27.11 11.13
CA ARG A 128 -17.74 26.56 11.70
C ARG A 128 -16.52 26.87 10.82
N ASN A 129 -16.70 26.84 9.51
CA ASN A 129 -15.61 26.98 8.54
C ASN A 129 -15.88 28.19 7.64
N LEU A 130 -14.89 29.08 7.53
CA LEU A 130 -14.86 30.14 6.53
C LEU A 130 -13.89 29.72 5.40
N ILE A 131 -14.37 29.72 4.16
CA ILE A 131 -13.58 29.28 3.01
C ILE A 131 -12.94 30.50 2.33
N LEU A 132 -11.63 30.43 2.07
CA LEU A 132 -10.86 31.45 1.35
C LEU A 132 -10.19 30.82 0.11
N ASP A 133 -10.52 31.34 -1.08
CA ASP A 133 -9.97 30.84 -2.35
C ASP A 133 -8.78 31.68 -2.82
N LEU A 134 -7.58 31.12 -2.74
CA LEU A 134 -6.36 31.75 -3.24
C LEU A 134 -6.34 31.79 -4.78
N PRO A 135 -5.76 32.86 -5.36
CA PRO A 135 -4.98 33.91 -4.70
C PRO A 135 -5.81 35.06 -4.11
N GLY A 136 -7.15 35.00 -4.18
CA GLY A 136 -8.01 36.09 -3.77
C GLY A 136 -7.79 37.34 -4.63
N GLN A 137 -7.24 38.40 -4.02
CA GLN A 137 -6.84 39.64 -4.72
C GLN A 137 -5.31 39.83 -4.78
N ALA A 138 -4.53 38.86 -4.33
CA ALA A 138 -3.08 38.95 -4.39
C ALA A 138 -2.59 38.84 -5.84
N SER A 139 -1.61 39.66 -6.20
CA SER A 139 -0.80 39.52 -7.41
C SER A 139 -0.01 38.22 -7.30
N LEU A 140 -0.26 37.32 -8.26
CA LEU A 140 0.55 36.13 -8.47
C LEU A 140 1.89 36.45 -9.16
N VAL A 141 2.16 37.70 -9.49
CA VAL A 141 3.46 38.13 -10.03
C VAL A 141 4.18 38.91 -8.95
N ASP A 142 5.36 38.42 -8.59
CA ASP A 142 6.24 39.10 -7.64
C ASP A 142 6.96 40.25 -8.34
N PRO A 143 6.84 41.50 -7.87
CA PRO A 143 7.59 42.61 -8.45
C PRO A 143 9.09 42.38 -8.19
N VAL A 144 9.82 42.10 -9.25
CA VAL A 144 11.28 41.93 -9.21
C VAL A 144 11.89 43.27 -8.80
N THR A 145 12.52 43.32 -7.63
CA THR A 145 13.05 44.56 -7.07
C THR A 145 14.42 44.97 -7.60
N ASN A 146 15.07 44.16 -8.44
CA ASN A 146 16.31 44.53 -9.11
C ASN A 146 16.21 44.08 -10.57
N ALA A 147 16.30 45.03 -11.50
CA ALA A 147 16.75 44.73 -12.84
C ALA A 147 18.06 43.95 -12.73
N ILE A 148 18.27 42.98 -13.62
CA ILE A 148 19.60 42.38 -13.80
C ILE A 148 20.52 43.57 -14.11
N ASP A 149 21.59 43.75 -13.33
CA ASP A 149 22.64 44.72 -13.62
C ASP A 149 23.31 44.30 -14.93
N GLU A 150 22.78 44.76 -16.06
CA GLU A 150 23.52 44.79 -17.32
C GLU A 150 24.33 46.09 -17.40
N ILE A 151 25.51 45.97 -17.98
CA ILE A 151 26.43 47.08 -18.22
C ILE A 151 25.70 48.13 -19.04
N THR A 152 25.71 49.36 -18.55
CA THR A 152 25.19 50.56 -19.22
C THR A 152 25.63 50.59 -20.68
N ASP A 153 24.65 50.48 -21.58
CA ASP A 153 24.82 50.84 -22.98
C ASP A 153 24.86 52.38 -23.08
N GLU A 154 25.97 52.89 -23.58
CA GLU A 154 26.26 54.32 -23.76
C GLU A 154 25.59 54.82 -25.06
N ASP A 155 24.25 54.86 -25.14
CA ASP A 155 23.56 55.58 -26.23
C ASP A 155 22.19 56.13 -25.79
N CYS A 156 22.29 57.35 -25.23
CA CYS A 156 21.47 58.53 -25.44
C CYS A 156 19.91 58.47 -25.50
N THR A 157 19.35 59.20 -24.53
CA THR A 157 18.32 60.26 -24.70
C THR A 157 16.98 59.92 -25.37
N THR A 158 15.99 59.66 -24.53
CA THR A 158 14.72 60.42 -24.50
C THR A 158 14.00 60.08 -23.18
N ALA A 159 14.29 60.79 -22.09
CA ALA A 159 13.63 62.04 -21.73
C ALA A 159 12.10 61.88 -21.52
N VAL A 160 11.72 62.05 -20.25
CA VAL A 160 10.66 62.96 -19.82
C VAL A 160 9.26 62.36 -19.67
N ASN A 161 8.93 62.15 -18.38
CA ASN A 161 7.67 62.48 -17.73
C ASN A 161 6.37 61.82 -18.22
N ILE A 162 5.70 61.15 -17.28
CA ILE A 162 4.36 61.49 -16.73
C ILE A 162 3.64 60.20 -16.36
N GLU A 163 3.39 60.07 -15.06
CA GLU A 163 2.32 59.24 -14.54
C GLU A 163 0.99 59.65 -15.19
N ALA A 164 0.32 58.71 -15.84
CA ALA A 164 -1.12 58.72 -15.97
C ALA A 164 -1.59 57.28 -16.12
N ASP A 165 -1.93 56.70 -14.98
CA ASP A 165 -2.95 55.69 -14.81
C ASP A 165 -4.02 55.79 -15.92
N THR A 166 -4.16 54.75 -16.76
CA THR A 166 -5.46 54.12 -17.10
C THR A 166 -5.33 53.11 -18.25
N GLU A 167 -6.06 52.00 -18.06
CA GLU A 167 -6.68 51.15 -19.09
C GLU A 167 -5.92 49.94 -19.69
N THR A 168 -6.42 48.76 -19.27
CA THR A 168 -6.67 47.52 -20.06
C THR A 168 -5.45 46.72 -20.52
N ALA A 169 -5.20 45.51 -19.99
CA ALA A 169 -5.83 44.23 -20.39
C ALA A 169 -5.71 43.92 -21.90
N ASP A 170 -4.98 42.83 -22.18
CA ASP A 170 -4.87 42.06 -23.42
C ASP A 170 -4.22 42.70 -24.66
N ILE A 171 -3.05 42.16 -25.06
CA ILE A 171 -2.80 41.44 -26.32
C ILE A 171 -1.48 40.66 -26.16
N PHE A 172 -1.51 39.35 -26.36
CA PHE A 172 -0.28 38.55 -26.53
C PHE A 172 0.32 38.86 -27.90
N ASP A 173 1.55 39.37 -27.92
CA ASP A 173 2.37 39.59 -29.11
C ASP A 173 2.70 38.23 -29.77
N GLU A 174 2.62 38.14 -31.11
CA GLU A 174 3.01 36.97 -31.91
C GLU A 174 4.45 36.48 -31.63
N TYR A 175 5.31 37.34 -31.09
CA TYR A 175 6.66 37.01 -30.64
C TYR A 175 6.67 36.00 -29.49
N GLU A 176 5.71 36.06 -28.55
CA GLU A 176 5.63 35.12 -27.42
C GLU A 176 5.06 33.76 -27.84
N LYS A 177 4.14 33.75 -28.83
CA LYS A 177 3.60 32.51 -29.42
C LYS A 177 4.66 31.75 -30.22
N TYR A 178 5.58 32.46 -30.89
CA TYR A 178 6.69 31.87 -31.63
C TYR A 178 7.71 31.17 -30.71
N TYR A 179 8.05 31.79 -29.56
CA TYR A 179 8.95 31.18 -28.58
C TYR A 179 8.34 29.98 -27.84
N ALA A 180 7.04 30.00 -27.56
CA ALA A 180 6.35 28.87 -26.94
C ALA A 180 6.33 27.60 -27.83
N LEU A 181 6.39 27.76 -29.15
CA LEU A 181 6.43 26.66 -30.11
C LEU A 181 7.86 26.14 -30.37
N LEU A 182 8.89 26.98 -30.22
CA LEU A 182 10.30 26.63 -30.43
C LEU A 182 10.94 25.85 -29.27
N HIS A 183 10.33 25.85 -28.09
CA HIS A 183 10.84 25.15 -26.91
C HIS A 183 10.19 23.77 -26.65
N GLN A 184 9.68 23.10 -27.69
CA GLN A 184 9.14 21.74 -27.55
C GLN A 184 10.19 20.61 -27.42
N ASP A 185 11.48 20.88 -27.64
CA ASP A 185 12.51 19.82 -27.70
C ASP A 185 13.62 19.94 -26.65
N TYR A 186 13.26 20.18 -25.39
CA TYR A 186 14.13 19.80 -24.28
C TYR A 186 13.37 18.92 -23.28
N PRO A 187 13.77 17.65 -23.08
CA PRO A 187 13.23 16.83 -22.03
C PRO A 187 13.79 17.33 -20.70
N GLN A 188 13.30 18.46 -20.19
CA GLN A 188 13.40 18.74 -18.77
C GLN A 188 12.53 17.69 -18.09
N GLN A 189 13.17 16.67 -17.52
CA GLN A 189 12.55 15.79 -16.53
C GLN A 189 11.86 16.68 -15.50
N ARG A 190 10.54 16.82 -15.61
CA ARG A 190 9.68 17.33 -14.54
C ARG A 190 9.82 16.36 -13.38
N VAL A 191 10.79 16.60 -12.51
CA VAL A 191 10.88 15.91 -11.23
C VAL A 191 9.70 16.43 -10.42
N MET A 192 8.62 15.64 -10.34
CA MET A 192 7.52 15.92 -9.43
C MET A 192 8.09 15.97 -8.01
N ALA A 193 8.16 17.17 -7.43
CA ALA A 193 8.77 17.38 -6.11
C ALA A 193 8.00 16.72 -4.95
N SER A 194 6.81 16.13 -5.19
CA SER A 194 5.98 15.55 -4.13
C SER A 194 6.24 14.07 -3.83
N TYR A 195 6.91 13.33 -4.73
CA TYR A 195 7.25 11.94 -4.52
C TYR A 195 8.71 11.73 -4.91
N SER A 196 9.60 11.62 -3.93
CA SER A 196 10.95 11.13 -4.21
C SER A 196 10.83 9.75 -4.85
N GLN A 197 11.65 9.49 -5.87
CA GLN A 197 11.76 8.16 -6.45
C GLN A 197 12.22 7.19 -5.35
N TYR A 198 11.30 6.33 -4.90
CA TYR A 198 11.48 5.46 -3.73
C TYR A 198 12.22 4.14 -4.07
N LEU A 199 12.12 3.68 -5.32
CA LEU A 199 12.93 2.61 -5.89
C LEU A 199 13.60 3.13 -7.17
N THR A 200 14.87 2.79 -7.37
CA THR A 200 15.54 3.08 -8.65
C THR A 200 14.92 2.22 -9.74
N LYS A 201 15.09 2.64 -11.01
CA LYS A 201 14.56 1.89 -12.15
C LYS A 201 15.12 0.47 -12.20
N GLU A 202 16.40 0.29 -11.87
CA GLU A 202 17.07 -1.01 -11.81
C GLU A 202 16.42 -1.92 -10.76
N LYS A 203 16.03 -1.35 -9.62
CA LYS A 203 15.36 -2.08 -8.54
C LYS A 203 13.93 -2.48 -8.92
N GLU A 204 13.19 -1.59 -9.57
CA GLU A 204 11.87 -1.92 -10.12
C GLU A 204 11.96 -3.02 -11.17
N ASP A 205 12.94 -2.95 -12.07
CA ASP A 205 13.16 -3.94 -13.12
C ASP A 205 13.58 -5.31 -12.55
N GLU A 206 14.44 -5.32 -11.53
CA GLU A 206 14.80 -6.52 -10.77
C GLU A 206 13.55 -7.17 -10.14
N LEU A 207 12.78 -6.40 -9.36
CA LEU A 207 11.59 -6.91 -8.67
C LEU A 207 10.53 -7.40 -9.65
N ARG A 208 10.28 -6.65 -10.74
CA ARG A 208 9.34 -7.03 -11.80
C ARG A 208 9.77 -8.32 -12.48
N SER A 209 11.06 -8.48 -12.78
CA SER A 209 11.62 -9.68 -13.39
C SER A 209 11.43 -10.91 -12.48
N ILE A 210 11.77 -10.79 -11.19
CA ILE A 210 11.59 -11.86 -10.20
C ILE A 210 10.11 -12.24 -10.08
N ALA A 211 9.22 -11.27 -9.92
CA ALA A 211 7.79 -11.53 -9.75
C ALA A 211 7.20 -12.27 -10.96
N ASN A 212 7.53 -11.86 -12.18
CA ASN A 212 7.12 -12.53 -13.42
C ASN A 212 7.72 -13.94 -13.55
N ALA A 213 8.99 -14.13 -13.17
CA ALA A 213 9.62 -15.45 -13.19
C ALA A 213 8.91 -16.43 -12.24
N ILE A 214 8.48 -15.97 -11.06
CA ILE A 214 7.71 -16.77 -10.11
C ILE A 214 6.37 -17.21 -10.71
N VAL A 215 5.68 -16.37 -11.49
CA VAL A 215 4.35 -16.70 -12.03
C VAL A 215 4.36 -17.15 -13.49
N THR A 216 5.50 -17.70 -13.94
CA THR A 216 5.62 -18.34 -15.26
C THR A 216 4.48 -19.34 -15.49
N PRO A 217 3.80 -19.34 -16.65
CA PRO A 217 2.71 -20.26 -16.94
C PRO A 217 3.09 -21.72 -16.68
N GLY A 218 2.20 -22.46 -16.00
CA GLY A 218 2.44 -23.85 -15.62
C GLY A 218 3.33 -24.03 -14.40
N LYS A 219 3.78 -22.96 -13.73
CA LYS A 219 4.56 -23.05 -12.49
C LYS A 219 3.83 -22.42 -11.30
N GLY A 220 4.20 -22.86 -10.11
CA GLY A 220 3.75 -22.26 -8.85
C GLY A 220 4.79 -22.40 -7.74
N ILE A 221 4.39 -22.10 -6.52
CA ILE A 221 5.27 -22.03 -5.35
C ILE A 221 5.02 -23.20 -4.42
N LEU A 222 6.09 -23.86 -3.97
CA LEU A 222 6.06 -24.75 -2.81
C LEU A 222 6.26 -23.93 -1.53
N ALA A 223 5.25 -23.92 -0.65
CA ALA A 223 5.35 -23.30 0.66
C ALA A 223 5.89 -24.32 1.68
N ALA A 224 7.20 -24.31 1.92
CA ALA A 224 7.91 -25.17 2.87
C ALA A 224 8.39 -24.39 4.11
N ASP A 225 7.64 -23.34 4.46
CA ASP A 225 7.95 -22.33 5.48
C ASP A 225 7.28 -22.61 6.84
N GLU A 226 6.93 -23.87 7.10
CA GLU A 226 6.38 -24.23 8.40
C GLU A 226 7.42 -23.97 9.51
N SER A 227 6.98 -23.22 10.53
CA SER A 227 7.75 -22.98 11.75
C SER A 227 8.03 -24.29 12.49
N THR A 228 8.96 -24.28 13.45
CA THR A 228 9.24 -25.44 14.31
C THR A 228 7.98 -25.95 15.01
N GLY A 229 7.11 -25.05 15.52
CA GLY A 229 5.83 -25.43 16.14
C GLY A 229 4.79 -25.96 15.15
N SER A 230 4.76 -25.43 13.92
CA SER A 230 3.91 -25.96 12.85
C SER A 230 4.36 -27.36 12.40
N MET A 231 5.68 -27.60 12.32
CA MET A 231 6.24 -28.91 12.02
C MET A 231 6.00 -29.92 13.15
N GLU A 232 5.89 -29.48 14.40
CA GLU A 232 5.56 -30.37 15.51
C GLU A 232 4.21 -31.06 15.31
N LYS A 233 3.18 -30.31 14.91
CA LYS A 233 1.84 -30.86 14.61
C LYS A 233 1.90 -31.91 13.50
N LYS A 234 2.71 -31.65 12.46
CA LYS A 234 2.92 -32.57 11.33
C LYS A 234 3.63 -33.85 11.76
N MET A 235 4.76 -33.72 12.46
CA MET A 235 5.57 -34.85 12.92
C MET A 235 4.82 -35.73 13.92
N LYS A 236 4.08 -35.10 14.86
CA LYS A 236 3.22 -35.81 15.81
C LYS A 236 2.15 -36.64 15.10
N GLY A 237 1.58 -36.14 14.00
CA GLY A 237 0.61 -36.88 13.18
C GLY A 237 1.16 -38.15 12.54
N LEU A 238 2.49 -38.27 12.42
CA LEU A 238 3.18 -39.46 11.91
C LEU A 238 3.78 -40.34 13.04
N GLY A 239 3.63 -39.93 14.29
CA GLY A 239 4.30 -40.58 15.43
C GLY A 239 5.83 -40.35 15.46
N LEU A 240 6.32 -39.28 14.84
CA LEU A 240 7.75 -38.94 14.80
C LEU A 240 8.10 -37.81 15.78
N PRO A 241 9.31 -37.82 16.36
CA PRO A 241 9.79 -36.69 17.15
C PRO A 241 10.13 -35.49 16.25
N ASN A 242 9.84 -34.28 16.72
CA ASN A 242 10.15 -33.03 16.01
C ASN A 242 11.61 -32.58 16.24
N THR A 243 12.56 -33.35 15.73
CA THR A 243 13.98 -33.00 15.76
C THR A 243 14.38 -32.15 14.56
N GLU A 244 15.46 -31.37 14.70
CA GLU A 244 16.04 -30.63 13.58
C GLU A 244 16.38 -31.55 12.40
N GLU A 245 16.97 -32.71 12.68
CA GLU A 245 17.32 -33.70 11.66
C GLU A 245 16.10 -34.22 10.90
N ASN A 246 14.99 -34.52 11.58
CA ASN A 246 13.77 -34.97 10.89
C ASN A 246 13.18 -33.86 10.01
N ARG A 247 13.24 -32.60 10.47
CA ARG A 247 12.83 -31.45 9.65
C ARG A 247 13.74 -31.31 8.42
N ARG A 248 15.06 -31.38 8.61
CA ARG A 248 16.08 -31.30 7.56
C ARG A 248 15.90 -32.42 6.53
N LYS A 249 15.78 -33.69 6.95
CA LYS A 249 15.54 -34.85 6.07
C LYS A 249 14.29 -34.67 5.22
N TYR A 250 13.19 -34.23 5.83
CA TYR A 250 11.95 -33.99 5.11
C TYR A 250 12.08 -32.85 4.08
N ARG A 251 12.81 -31.78 4.40
CA ARG A 251 13.09 -30.70 3.45
C ARG A 251 14.00 -31.13 2.32
N GLN A 252 15.05 -31.89 2.62
CA GLN A 252 15.91 -32.50 1.61
C GLN A 252 15.08 -33.35 0.65
N LEU A 253 14.21 -34.22 1.16
CA LEU A 253 13.31 -35.05 0.35
C LEU A 253 12.55 -34.22 -0.68
N LEU A 254 11.94 -33.11 -0.28
CA LEU A 254 11.20 -32.22 -1.18
C LEU A 254 12.10 -31.54 -2.22
N PHE A 255 13.26 -31.02 -1.80
CA PHE A 255 14.13 -30.21 -2.67
C PHE A 255 14.98 -31.04 -3.64
N THR A 256 15.15 -32.33 -3.35
CA THR A 256 15.86 -33.28 -4.23
C THR A 256 14.93 -34.26 -4.93
N ALA A 257 13.61 -33.99 -4.92
CA ALA A 257 12.60 -34.93 -5.40
C ALA A 257 12.77 -35.33 -6.87
N ASN A 258 13.06 -34.36 -7.73
CA ASN A 258 13.23 -34.60 -9.16
C ASN A 258 14.07 -33.47 -9.79
N PRO A 259 15.05 -33.78 -10.67
CA PRO A 259 15.80 -32.75 -11.41
C PRO A 259 14.92 -31.82 -12.25
N GLU A 260 13.75 -32.29 -12.67
CA GLU A 260 12.78 -31.53 -13.49
C GLU A 260 11.71 -30.82 -12.65
N LEU A 261 11.89 -30.72 -11.32
CA LEU A 261 10.94 -30.05 -10.42
C LEU A 261 10.66 -28.60 -10.87
N ASN A 262 11.67 -27.95 -11.44
CA ASN A 262 11.59 -26.58 -11.94
C ASN A 262 10.61 -26.36 -13.11
N LYS A 263 10.13 -27.43 -13.75
CA LYS A 263 9.06 -27.36 -14.76
C LYS A 263 7.71 -27.02 -14.15
N HIS A 264 7.54 -27.28 -12.84
CA HIS A 264 6.27 -27.17 -12.13
C HIS A 264 6.35 -26.21 -10.93
N ILE A 265 7.53 -26.08 -10.32
CA ILE A 265 7.79 -25.18 -9.20
C ILE A 265 8.74 -24.07 -9.66
N SER A 266 8.30 -22.82 -9.53
CA SER A 266 9.10 -21.63 -9.83
C SER A 266 9.84 -21.10 -8.60
N GLY A 267 9.27 -21.30 -7.40
CA GLY A 267 9.86 -20.83 -6.16
C GLY A 267 9.51 -21.69 -4.94
N VAL A 268 10.33 -21.57 -3.91
CA VAL A 268 10.14 -22.27 -2.63
C VAL A 268 10.21 -21.26 -1.50
N ILE A 269 9.22 -21.27 -0.61
CA ILE A 269 9.24 -20.47 0.62
C ILE A 269 9.89 -21.28 1.73
N PHE A 270 10.93 -20.72 2.34
CA PHE A 270 11.65 -21.30 3.46
C PHE A 270 11.19 -20.73 4.80
N PHE A 271 11.38 -21.53 5.85
CA PHE A 271 11.49 -21.04 7.22
C PHE A 271 12.97 -20.73 7.52
N ASP A 272 13.22 -19.85 8.50
CA ASP A 272 14.57 -19.38 8.85
C ASP A 272 15.57 -20.54 9.08
N GLU A 273 15.18 -21.54 9.89
CA GLU A 273 16.02 -22.73 10.12
C GLU A 273 16.39 -23.44 8.81
N THR A 274 15.40 -23.71 7.97
CA THR A 274 15.61 -24.44 6.70
C THR A 274 16.44 -23.63 5.70
N PHE A 275 16.39 -22.31 5.76
CA PHE A 275 17.14 -21.45 4.84
C PHE A 275 18.67 -21.61 4.99
N TYR A 276 19.13 -22.01 6.18
CA TYR A 276 20.55 -22.24 6.47
C TYR A 276 20.93 -23.73 6.59
N GLN A 277 19.96 -24.63 6.44
CA GLN A 277 20.20 -26.07 6.46
C GLN A 277 20.87 -26.58 5.19
N LYS A 278 21.49 -27.75 5.33
CA LYS A 278 22.28 -28.41 4.29
C LYS A 278 21.75 -29.81 3.99
N THR A 279 22.01 -30.25 2.77
CA THR A 279 21.88 -31.65 2.36
C THR A 279 22.94 -32.53 3.04
N ASP A 280 22.78 -33.85 2.91
CA ASP A 280 23.75 -34.84 3.42
C ASP A 280 25.16 -34.65 2.84
N ASP A 281 25.28 -34.11 1.62
CA ASP A 281 26.55 -33.80 0.96
C ASP A 281 27.15 -32.42 1.36
N GLY A 282 26.50 -31.69 2.27
CA GLY A 282 26.95 -30.39 2.77
C GLY A 282 26.55 -29.19 1.92
N THR A 283 25.82 -29.36 0.82
CA THR A 283 25.29 -28.26 0.00
C THR A 283 24.14 -27.54 0.72
N LEU A 284 24.12 -26.19 0.70
CA LEU A 284 22.98 -25.43 1.23
C LEU A 284 21.71 -25.70 0.41
N PHE A 285 20.56 -25.82 1.06
CA PHE A 285 19.29 -26.01 0.34
C PHE A 285 18.98 -24.87 -0.64
N VAL A 286 19.35 -23.65 -0.29
CA VAL A 286 19.26 -22.48 -1.18
C VAL A 286 20.04 -22.72 -2.48
N ASP A 287 21.23 -23.30 -2.40
CA ASP A 287 22.08 -23.56 -3.57
C ASP A 287 21.58 -24.76 -4.39
N VAL A 288 20.99 -25.77 -3.75
CA VAL A 288 20.30 -26.87 -4.44
C VAL A 288 19.21 -26.32 -5.35
N LEU A 289 18.35 -25.44 -4.82
CA LEU A 289 17.25 -24.86 -5.59
C LEU A 289 17.71 -23.91 -6.69
N LYS A 290 18.73 -23.07 -6.41
CA LYS A 290 19.33 -22.20 -7.42
C LYS A 290 19.89 -23.00 -8.60
N LYS A 291 20.60 -24.11 -8.34
CA LYS A 291 21.11 -25.02 -9.39
C LYS A 291 19.98 -25.63 -10.24
N GLN A 292 18.79 -25.79 -9.67
CA GLN A 292 17.60 -26.24 -10.39
C GLN A 292 16.83 -25.10 -11.08
N ASN A 293 17.26 -23.84 -10.99
CA ASN A 293 16.50 -22.67 -11.44
C ASN A 293 15.16 -22.49 -10.70
N ILE A 294 15.13 -22.82 -9.41
CA ILE A 294 13.99 -22.57 -8.51
C ILE A 294 14.37 -21.41 -7.59
N ILE A 295 13.50 -20.40 -7.54
CA ILE A 295 13.74 -19.14 -6.85
C ILE A 295 13.58 -19.36 -5.33
N PRO A 296 14.60 -19.06 -4.49
CA PRO A 296 14.46 -19.14 -3.04
C PRO A 296 13.69 -17.93 -2.49
N GLY A 297 12.74 -18.17 -1.60
CA GLY A 297 12.05 -17.13 -0.84
C GLY A 297 11.94 -17.43 0.64
N ILE A 298 11.62 -16.44 1.45
CA ILE A 298 11.74 -16.54 2.91
C ILE A 298 10.48 -16.04 3.63
N LYS A 299 9.98 -16.80 4.60
CA LYS A 299 8.97 -16.31 5.54
C LYS A 299 9.63 -15.36 6.54
N VAL A 300 9.12 -14.14 6.64
CA VAL A 300 9.71 -13.10 7.50
C VAL A 300 8.79 -12.61 8.61
N ASP A 301 7.50 -12.95 8.59
CA ASP A 301 6.63 -12.73 9.75
C ASP A 301 7.06 -13.57 10.96
N LYS A 302 6.81 -13.06 12.16
CA LYS A 302 7.08 -13.73 13.45
C LYS A 302 5.79 -14.25 14.11
N GLY A 303 4.78 -14.59 13.30
CA GLY A 303 3.51 -15.15 13.75
C GLY A 303 2.45 -14.12 14.14
N ILE A 304 1.26 -14.63 14.44
CA ILE A 304 0.09 -13.83 14.80
C ILE A 304 0.02 -13.56 16.31
N VAL A 305 -0.53 -12.41 16.68
CA VAL A 305 -0.78 -12.01 18.07
C VAL A 305 -2.21 -11.46 18.23
N PRO A 306 -2.90 -11.74 19.36
CA PRO A 306 -4.25 -11.25 19.58
C PRO A 306 -4.33 -9.72 19.59
N MET A 307 -5.41 -9.16 19.04
CA MET A 307 -5.69 -7.71 19.13
C MET A 307 -6.62 -7.41 20.32
N ALA A 308 -6.15 -6.61 21.26
CA ALA A 308 -6.95 -6.18 22.40
C ALA A 308 -8.19 -5.41 21.93
N GLY A 309 -9.34 -5.65 22.59
CA GLY A 309 -10.61 -5.00 22.24
C GLY A 309 -11.30 -5.58 20.99
N THR A 310 -10.82 -6.68 20.43
CA THR A 310 -11.44 -7.37 19.28
C THR A 310 -11.97 -8.76 19.65
N VAL A 311 -12.85 -9.34 18.81
CA VAL A 311 -13.48 -10.64 19.06
C VAL A 311 -12.68 -11.76 18.40
N GLY A 312 -11.64 -12.23 19.08
CA GLY A 312 -10.82 -13.35 18.61
C GLY A 312 -10.07 -13.06 17.30
N GLU A 313 -9.76 -11.79 17.04
CA GLU A 313 -8.98 -11.35 15.89
C GLU A 313 -7.50 -11.19 16.27
N SER A 314 -6.63 -11.15 15.28
CA SER A 314 -5.19 -11.07 15.48
C SER A 314 -4.52 -10.15 14.45
N THR A 315 -3.42 -9.53 14.83
CA THR A 315 -2.45 -8.91 13.89
C THR A 315 -1.23 -9.82 13.78
N THR A 316 -0.23 -9.42 13.00
CA THR A 316 0.99 -10.20 12.78
C THR A 316 2.22 -9.38 13.12
N GLN A 317 3.16 -9.98 13.84
CA GLN A 317 4.37 -9.32 14.32
C GLN A 317 5.59 -9.65 13.45
N GLY A 318 6.69 -8.91 13.66
CA GLY A 318 7.99 -9.13 13.00
C GLY A 318 8.61 -7.90 12.34
N MET A 319 8.07 -6.69 12.62
CA MET A 319 8.48 -5.46 11.94
C MET A 319 9.82 -4.90 12.47
N ASP A 320 10.10 -5.05 13.76
CA ASP A 320 11.15 -4.34 14.50
C ASP A 320 12.55 -4.43 13.87
N ASP A 321 12.92 -5.59 13.35
CA ASP A 321 14.22 -5.88 12.73
C ASP A 321 14.09 -6.28 11.25
N LEU A 322 12.90 -6.10 10.65
CA LEU A 322 12.59 -6.63 9.32
C LEU A 322 13.55 -6.12 8.24
N ASN A 323 13.89 -4.82 8.25
CA ASN A 323 14.78 -4.23 7.25
C ASN A 323 16.16 -4.91 7.26
N LYS A 324 16.76 -5.10 8.45
CA LYS A 324 18.05 -5.80 8.60
C LYS A 324 17.95 -7.27 8.17
N ARG A 325 16.88 -7.97 8.56
CA ARG A 325 16.68 -9.37 8.18
C ARG A 325 16.51 -9.53 6.66
N CYS A 326 15.73 -8.66 6.00
CA CYS A 326 15.56 -8.66 4.55
C CYS A 326 16.88 -8.48 3.80
N ALA A 327 17.73 -7.54 4.24
CA ALA A 327 19.06 -7.34 3.67
C ALA A 327 19.91 -8.62 3.74
N ILE A 328 19.94 -9.27 4.92
CA ILE A 328 20.68 -10.52 5.14
C ILE A 328 20.13 -11.64 4.26
N TYR A 329 18.82 -11.83 4.21
CA TYR A 329 18.23 -12.89 3.37
C TYR A 329 18.47 -12.65 1.88
N LYS A 330 18.40 -11.41 1.40
CA LYS A 330 18.73 -11.06 0.01
C LYS A 330 20.19 -11.40 -0.30
N GLN A 331 21.12 -10.99 0.56
CA GLN A 331 22.54 -11.31 0.43
C GLN A 331 22.78 -12.83 0.38
N ASN A 332 22.04 -13.59 1.20
CA ASN A 332 22.14 -15.04 1.27
C ASN A 332 21.33 -15.77 0.18
N GLY A 333 20.68 -15.05 -0.75
CA GLY A 333 20.12 -15.60 -1.97
C GLY A 333 18.61 -15.65 -2.09
N ALA A 334 17.85 -15.21 -1.07
CA ALA A 334 16.41 -15.05 -1.21
C ALA A 334 16.09 -13.97 -2.24
N GLN A 335 15.05 -14.17 -3.04
CA GLN A 335 14.59 -13.20 -4.05
C GLN A 335 13.17 -12.69 -3.77
N PHE A 336 12.43 -13.39 -2.92
CA PHE A 336 11.10 -12.99 -2.51
C PHE A 336 10.88 -13.30 -1.03
N ALA A 337 9.89 -12.67 -0.42
CA ALA A 337 9.52 -12.87 0.97
C ALA A 337 8.04 -13.21 1.08
N LYS A 338 7.63 -13.72 2.25
CA LYS A 338 6.24 -13.99 2.58
C LYS A 338 5.89 -13.45 3.96
N TRP A 339 4.71 -12.83 4.08
CA TRP A 339 4.14 -12.39 5.34
C TRP A 339 2.67 -12.73 5.42
N ARG A 340 2.30 -13.55 6.40
CA ARG A 340 0.93 -14.02 6.58
C ARG A 340 0.17 -13.21 7.62
N CYS A 341 -0.95 -12.62 7.24
CA CYS A 341 -1.96 -12.09 8.15
C CYS A 341 -3.26 -12.91 8.07
N VAL A 342 -4.14 -12.76 9.07
CA VAL A 342 -5.33 -13.60 9.21
C VAL A 342 -6.57 -12.79 9.55
N HIS A 343 -7.63 -12.98 8.79
CA HIS A 343 -8.99 -12.53 9.09
C HIS A 343 -9.89 -13.71 9.43
N LYS A 344 -10.88 -13.49 10.29
CA LYS A 344 -11.91 -14.48 10.64
C LYS A 344 -13.28 -13.96 10.24
N ILE A 345 -14.10 -14.82 9.64
CA ILE A 345 -15.51 -14.49 9.35
C ILE A 345 -16.37 -14.93 10.53
N SER A 346 -17.17 -14.00 11.03
CA SER A 346 -18.28 -14.27 11.96
C SER A 346 -19.39 -13.23 11.74
N ASP A 347 -20.34 -13.18 12.67
CA ASP A 347 -21.40 -12.17 12.66
C ASP A 347 -20.84 -10.74 12.78
N THR A 348 -19.72 -10.57 13.50
CA THR A 348 -19.12 -9.25 13.80
C THR A 348 -17.69 -9.09 13.28
N THR A 349 -17.09 -10.13 12.69
CA THR A 349 -15.71 -10.11 12.17
C THR A 349 -15.67 -10.39 10.66
N PRO A 350 -14.69 -9.84 9.91
CA PRO A 350 -13.59 -8.99 10.39
C PRO A 350 -14.07 -7.59 10.80
N SER A 351 -13.57 -7.09 11.93
CA SER A 351 -13.86 -5.75 12.40
C SER A 351 -13.13 -4.69 11.56
N HIS A 352 -13.59 -3.44 11.62
CA HIS A 352 -12.89 -2.33 10.98
C HIS A 352 -11.43 -2.21 11.48
N THR A 353 -11.19 -2.41 12.77
CA THR A 353 -9.85 -2.40 13.36
C THR A 353 -8.96 -3.46 12.71
N ALA A 354 -9.45 -4.70 12.58
CA ALA A 354 -8.68 -5.77 11.94
C ALA A 354 -8.41 -5.48 10.45
N LEU A 355 -9.39 -4.94 9.72
CA LEU A 355 -9.25 -4.56 8.31
C LEU A 355 -8.14 -3.51 8.11
N VAL A 356 -8.11 -2.47 8.94
CA VAL A 356 -7.11 -1.40 8.86
C VAL A 356 -5.73 -1.90 9.29
N GLU A 357 -5.62 -2.53 10.47
CA GLU A 357 -4.34 -2.94 11.05
C GLU A 357 -3.61 -3.95 10.15
N ILE A 358 -4.31 -5.00 9.68
CA ILE A 358 -3.70 -6.02 8.82
C ILE A 358 -3.23 -5.42 7.49
N ALA A 359 -4.02 -4.54 6.88
CA ALA A 359 -3.63 -3.87 5.64
C ALA A 359 -2.38 -3.00 5.84
N GLN A 360 -2.31 -2.24 6.94
CA GLN A 360 -1.17 -1.38 7.28
C GLN A 360 0.10 -2.20 7.59
N VAL A 361 -0.01 -3.34 8.26
CA VAL A 361 1.13 -4.24 8.51
C VAL A 361 1.66 -4.82 7.20
N LEU A 362 0.78 -5.33 6.33
CA LEU A 362 1.17 -5.90 5.04
C LEU A 362 1.82 -4.85 4.12
N ALA A 363 1.32 -3.62 4.13
CA ALA A 363 1.88 -2.54 3.33
C ALA A 363 3.28 -2.12 3.79
N ARG A 364 3.49 -1.96 5.11
CA ARG A 364 4.82 -1.70 5.69
C ARG A 364 5.81 -2.83 5.37
N TYR A 365 5.37 -4.08 5.54
CA TYR A 365 6.17 -5.26 5.20
C TYR A 365 6.61 -5.24 3.72
N ALA A 366 5.67 -4.98 2.81
CA ALA A 366 5.92 -4.99 1.39
C ALA A 366 6.93 -3.90 0.98
N SER A 367 6.75 -2.68 1.49
CA SER A 367 7.66 -1.56 1.27
C SER A 367 9.10 -1.89 1.71
N ILE A 368 9.27 -2.44 2.92
CA ILE A 368 10.59 -2.83 3.46
C ILE A 368 11.23 -3.94 2.63
N CYS A 369 10.45 -4.91 2.13
CA CYS A 369 10.97 -5.97 1.27
C CYS A 369 11.51 -5.39 -0.05
N GLN A 370 10.75 -4.51 -0.70
CA GLN A 370 11.15 -3.93 -1.99
C GLN A 370 12.40 -3.06 -1.88
N GLN A 371 12.55 -2.29 -0.81
CA GLN A 371 13.78 -1.54 -0.51
C GLN A 371 15.01 -2.46 -0.48
N ASN A 372 14.84 -3.69 0.02
CA ASN A 372 15.88 -4.70 0.11
C ASN A 372 15.96 -5.63 -1.13
N GLY A 373 15.19 -5.37 -2.18
CA GLY A 373 15.21 -6.16 -3.42
C GLY A 373 14.54 -7.54 -3.29
N LEU A 374 13.60 -7.69 -2.35
CA LEU A 374 12.78 -8.88 -2.21
C LEU A 374 11.36 -8.58 -2.71
N VAL A 375 10.84 -9.43 -3.61
CA VAL A 375 9.43 -9.39 -4.01
C VAL A 375 8.56 -9.81 -2.81
N PRO A 376 7.66 -8.96 -2.28
CA PRO A 376 6.78 -9.36 -1.19
C PRO A 376 5.58 -10.15 -1.70
N ILE A 377 5.35 -11.33 -1.13
CA ILE A 377 4.08 -12.04 -1.21
C ILE A 377 3.18 -11.52 -0.08
N VAL A 378 2.14 -10.79 -0.47
CA VAL A 378 1.13 -10.22 0.43
C VAL A 378 0.06 -11.29 0.69
N GLU A 379 -0.02 -11.81 1.92
CA GLU A 379 -0.93 -12.92 2.28
C GLU A 379 -1.98 -12.47 3.32
N PRO A 380 -3.10 -11.85 2.89
CA PRO A 380 -4.24 -11.53 3.75
C PRO A 380 -5.22 -12.71 3.79
N GLU A 381 -4.88 -13.79 4.51
CA GLU A 381 -5.70 -15.00 4.54
C GLU A 381 -7.01 -14.76 5.30
N ILE A 382 -8.14 -15.06 4.67
CA ILE A 382 -9.42 -15.21 5.37
C ILE A 382 -9.61 -16.69 5.71
N LEU A 383 -9.74 -16.99 7.00
CA LEU A 383 -9.90 -18.36 7.47
C LEU A 383 -11.24 -18.95 7.01
N PRO A 384 -11.26 -20.25 6.66
CA PRO A 384 -12.49 -20.93 6.26
C PRO A 384 -13.33 -21.39 7.47
N ASP A 385 -12.92 -21.11 8.71
CA ASP A 385 -13.69 -21.43 9.92
C ASP A 385 -15.05 -20.69 9.93
N GLY A 386 -16.11 -21.41 10.30
CA GLY A 386 -17.47 -20.88 10.45
C GLY A 386 -18.50 -21.50 9.49
N GLU A 387 -19.75 -21.06 9.61
CA GLU A 387 -20.90 -21.56 8.84
C GLU A 387 -21.34 -20.60 7.72
N HIS A 388 -20.45 -19.70 7.28
CA HIS A 388 -20.76 -18.71 6.26
C HIS A 388 -20.89 -19.35 4.87
N ASP A 389 -21.76 -18.80 4.02
CA ASP A 389 -21.92 -19.23 2.65
C ASP A 389 -20.85 -18.63 1.71
N LEU A 390 -20.89 -19.04 0.44
CA LEU A 390 -19.96 -18.57 -0.60
C LEU A 390 -20.06 -17.05 -0.82
N ALA A 391 -21.28 -16.50 -0.81
CA ALA A 391 -21.52 -15.08 -1.07
C ALA A 391 -20.93 -14.20 0.03
N ARG A 392 -21.06 -14.62 1.30
CA ARG A 392 -20.43 -13.95 2.44
C ARG A 392 -18.90 -13.99 2.32
N CYS A 393 -18.31 -15.14 2.00
CA CYS A 393 -16.86 -15.24 1.77
C CYS A 393 -16.40 -14.30 0.65
N GLN A 394 -17.14 -14.24 -0.46
CA GLN A 394 -16.83 -13.35 -1.58
C GLN A 394 -16.83 -11.89 -1.14
N LYS A 395 -17.89 -11.46 -0.43
CA LYS A 395 -18.02 -10.07 0.01
C LYS A 395 -16.92 -9.66 0.98
N ILE A 396 -16.54 -10.54 1.90
CA ILE A 396 -15.45 -10.27 2.84
C ILE A 396 -14.10 -10.25 2.12
N THR A 397 -13.88 -11.13 1.15
CA THR A 397 -12.68 -11.15 0.31
C THR A 397 -12.52 -9.83 -0.46
N GLU A 398 -13.57 -9.36 -1.13
CA GLU A 398 -13.57 -8.05 -1.82
C GLU A 398 -13.23 -6.89 -0.86
N THR A 399 -13.79 -6.95 0.36
CA THR A 399 -13.56 -5.92 1.38
C THR A 399 -12.11 -5.93 1.86
N VAL A 400 -11.60 -7.09 2.29
CA VAL A 400 -10.21 -7.24 2.77
C VAL A 400 -9.21 -6.81 1.70
N LEU A 401 -9.38 -7.25 0.45
CA LEU A 401 -8.48 -6.89 -0.64
C LEU A 401 -8.52 -5.39 -0.97
N SER A 402 -9.70 -4.75 -0.88
CA SER A 402 -9.81 -3.30 -1.07
C SER A 402 -9.01 -2.53 -0.02
N TYR A 403 -9.04 -2.93 1.25
CA TYR A 403 -8.22 -2.32 2.29
C TYR A 403 -6.73 -2.56 2.04
N CYS A 404 -6.36 -3.80 1.66
CA CYS A 404 -4.97 -4.16 1.38
C CYS A 404 -4.38 -3.30 0.24
N TYR A 405 -5.04 -3.23 -0.93
CA TYR A 405 -4.48 -2.48 -2.07
C TYR A 405 -4.50 -0.98 -1.87
N ARG A 406 -5.46 -0.45 -1.09
CA ARG A 406 -5.40 0.95 -0.63
C ARG A 406 -4.15 1.19 0.21
N ALA A 407 -3.89 0.35 1.22
CA ALA A 407 -2.70 0.51 2.07
C ALA A 407 -1.40 0.32 1.27
N LEU A 408 -1.33 -0.66 0.36
CA LEU A 408 -0.16 -0.84 -0.52
C LEU A 408 0.13 0.43 -1.34
N ASN A 409 -0.90 1.09 -1.87
CA ASN A 409 -0.76 2.34 -2.60
C ASN A 409 -0.30 3.50 -1.69
N GLU A 410 -0.89 3.63 -0.49
CA GLU A 410 -0.52 4.64 0.50
C GLU A 410 0.93 4.49 1.00
N HIS A 411 1.49 3.27 0.99
CA HIS A 411 2.89 2.98 1.32
C HIS A 411 3.83 2.95 0.11
N HIS A 412 3.35 3.42 -1.04
CA HIS A 412 4.13 3.52 -2.28
C HIS A 412 4.70 2.17 -2.75
N VAL A 413 3.98 1.07 -2.52
CA VAL A 413 4.44 -0.26 -2.94
C VAL A 413 4.34 -0.39 -4.46
N PHE A 414 5.44 -0.81 -5.09
CA PHE A 414 5.54 -1.02 -6.53
C PHE A 414 4.84 -2.32 -6.93
N LEU A 415 3.60 -2.26 -7.42
CA LEU A 415 2.72 -3.43 -7.56
C LEU A 415 3.25 -4.50 -8.53
N GLU A 416 3.90 -4.10 -9.61
CA GLU A 416 4.50 -5.02 -10.60
C GLU A 416 5.67 -5.83 -10.01
N GLY A 417 6.18 -5.42 -8.85
CA GLY A 417 7.18 -6.13 -8.05
C GLY A 417 6.59 -6.81 -6.80
N THR A 418 5.29 -7.14 -6.80
CA THR A 418 4.60 -7.87 -5.70
C THR A 418 3.93 -9.15 -6.19
N LEU A 419 3.47 -10.00 -5.28
CA LEU A 419 2.51 -11.06 -5.56
C LEU A 419 1.42 -11.08 -4.48
N LEU A 420 0.21 -11.48 -4.85
CA LEU A 420 -0.89 -11.67 -3.91
C LEU A 420 -1.05 -13.16 -3.59
N LYS A 421 -1.16 -13.51 -2.31
CA LYS A 421 -1.50 -14.86 -1.84
C LYS A 421 -2.80 -14.82 -1.04
N PRO A 422 -3.97 -14.83 -1.70
CA PRO A 422 -5.25 -14.80 -1.04
C PRO A 422 -5.77 -16.23 -0.82
N ASN A 423 -6.78 -16.36 0.02
CA ASN A 423 -7.66 -17.53 0.01
C ASN A 423 -8.46 -17.59 -1.31
N MET A 424 -8.83 -18.79 -1.73
CA MET A 424 -9.94 -18.96 -2.67
C MET A 424 -11.26 -18.59 -1.97
N VAL A 425 -12.25 -18.13 -2.72
CA VAL A 425 -13.58 -17.84 -2.18
C VAL A 425 -14.35 -19.16 -2.07
N THR A 426 -14.58 -19.61 -0.84
CA THR A 426 -15.22 -20.90 -0.53
C THR A 426 -16.27 -20.72 0.57
N ALA A 427 -17.21 -21.65 0.68
CA ALA A 427 -18.08 -21.69 1.86
C ALA A 427 -17.27 -22.11 3.10
N GLY A 428 -17.70 -21.67 4.27
CA GLY A 428 -17.08 -22.03 5.54
C GLY A 428 -17.12 -23.53 5.79
N GLN A 429 -16.15 -24.06 6.54
CA GLN A 429 -16.03 -25.50 6.82
C GLN A 429 -17.22 -26.05 7.62
N GLY A 430 -17.88 -25.20 8.41
CA GLY A 430 -19.10 -25.54 9.15
C GLY A 430 -20.39 -25.34 8.35
N PHE A 431 -20.32 -24.86 7.10
CA PHE A 431 -21.51 -24.57 6.29
C PHE A 431 -22.35 -25.83 6.07
N LYS A 432 -23.63 -25.76 6.48
CA LYS A 432 -24.58 -26.89 6.44
C LYS A 432 -25.32 -27.01 5.10
N GLY A 433 -25.25 -25.98 4.25
CA GLY A 433 -25.93 -25.95 2.95
C GLY A 433 -25.21 -26.75 1.86
N PRO A 434 -25.70 -26.67 0.61
CA PRO A 434 -25.06 -27.32 -0.53
C PRO A 434 -23.61 -26.83 -0.69
N LYS A 435 -22.64 -27.75 -0.72
CA LYS A 435 -21.24 -27.38 -0.94
C LYS A 435 -21.09 -26.78 -2.34
N PRO A 436 -20.43 -25.62 -2.47
CA PRO A 436 -20.24 -25.01 -3.78
C PRO A 436 -19.34 -25.90 -4.65
N SER A 437 -19.70 -26.00 -5.92
CA SER A 437 -18.91 -26.68 -6.95
C SER A 437 -17.61 -25.91 -7.24
N PRO A 438 -16.59 -26.56 -7.85
CA PRO A 438 -15.39 -25.87 -8.30
C PRO A 438 -15.66 -24.68 -9.23
N ASP A 439 -16.69 -24.78 -10.09
CA ASP A 439 -17.05 -23.71 -11.02
C ASP A 439 -17.67 -22.49 -10.30
N GLU A 440 -18.47 -22.71 -9.26
CA GLU A 440 -19.00 -21.64 -8.40
C GLU A 440 -17.89 -20.97 -7.59
N ILE A 441 -16.99 -21.76 -6.99
CA ILE A 441 -15.79 -21.27 -6.30
C ILE A 441 -14.93 -20.43 -7.25
N ALA A 442 -14.71 -20.93 -8.47
CA ALA A 442 -13.91 -20.27 -9.48
C ALA A 442 -14.51 -18.91 -9.88
N LEU A 443 -15.80 -18.88 -10.19
CA LEU A 443 -16.49 -17.66 -10.58
C LEU A 443 -16.48 -16.62 -9.46
N ALA A 444 -16.77 -17.04 -8.22
CA ALA A 444 -16.76 -16.15 -7.06
C ALA A 444 -15.36 -15.59 -6.78
N THR A 445 -14.33 -16.45 -6.87
CA THR A 445 -12.93 -16.06 -6.67
C THR A 445 -12.46 -15.05 -7.73
N VAL A 446 -12.65 -15.36 -9.01
CA VAL A 446 -12.27 -14.45 -10.10
C VAL A 446 -13.03 -13.13 -10.01
N THR A 447 -14.32 -13.16 -9.67
CA THR A 447 -15.12 -11.94 -9.49
C THR A 447 -14.59 -11.08 -8.35
N ALA A 448 -14.24 -11.66 -7.21
CA ALA A 448 -13.66 -10.92 -6.09
C ALA A 448 -12.32 -10.27 -6.47
N LEU A 449 -11.45 -10.99 -7.17
CA LEU A 449 -10.17 -10.45 -7.64
C LEU A 449 -10.38 -9.30 -8.64
N GLN A 450 -11.25 -9.48 -9.64
CA GLN A 450 -11.59 -8.45 -10.64
C GLN A 450 -12.10 -7.14 -10.02
N ARG A 451 -12.73 -7.20 -8.84
CA ARG A 451 -13.29 -6.03 -8.15
C ARG A 451 -12.29 -5.32 -7.24
N SER A 452 -11.12 -5.91 -6.97
CA SER A 452 -10.26 -5.45 -5.87
C SER A 452 -8.78 -5.40 -6.19
N VAL A 453 -8.30 -6.18 -7.15
CA VAL A 453 -6.88 -6.28 -7.49
C VAL A 453 -6.57 -5.38 -8.68
N PRO A 454 -5.55 -4.51 -8.64
CA PRO A 454 -5.11 -3.74 -9.80
C PRO A 454 -4.42 -4.64 -10.86
N PRO A 455 -4.62 -4.40 -12.18
CA PRO A 455 -3.96 -5.14 -13.26
C PRO A 455 -2.42 -5.12 -13.24
N ALA A 456 -1.80 -4.18 -12.53
CA ALA A 456 -0.34 -4.07 -12.41
C ALA A 456 0.31 -5.24 -11.63
N VAL A 457 -0.44 -5.92 -10.76
CA VAL A 457 0.07 -7.08 -10.02
C VAL A 457 0.38 -8.20 -11.03
N PRO A 458 1.56 -8.83 -11.05
CA PRO A 458 1.88 -9.84 -12.07
C PRO A 458 1.07 -11.14 -11.90
N GLY A 459 0.80 -11.54 -10.66
CA GLY A 459 0.07 -12.77 -10.41
C GLY A 459 -0.44 -12.96 -8.98
N VAL A 460 -1.38 -13.90 -8.90
CA VAL A 460 -2.05 -14.36 -7.69
C VAL A 460 -1.66 -15.81 -7.46
N VAL A 461 -1.03 -16.08 -6.31
CA VAL A 461 -0.50 -17.38 -5.91
C VAL A 461 -1.32 -17.94 -4.75
N PHE A 462 -2.46 -18.59 -5.04
CA PHE A 462 -3.44 -18.98 -4.03
C PHE A 462 -2.83 -19.85 -2.92
N LEU A 463 -3.23 -19.58 -1.67
CA LEU A 463 -3.05 -20.54 -0.58
C LEU A 463 -4.09 -21.66 -0.68
N SER A 464 -3.74 -22.87 -0.24
CA SER A 464 -4.69 -24.00 -0.24
C SER A 464 -5.66 -23.96 0.94
N GLY A 465 -5.28 -23.29 2.04
CA GLY A 465 -6.06 -23.31 3.29
C GLY A 465 -6.25 -24.75 3.77
N GLY A 466 -7.47 -25.08 4.22
CA GLY A 466 -7.86 -26.42 4.66
C GLY A 466 -8.32 -27.38 3.56
N GLN A 467 -8.20 -27.01 2.29
CA GLN A 467 -8.62 -27.86 1.17
C GLN A 467 -7.80 -29.17 1.12
N SER A 468 -8.40 -30.23 0.60
CA SER A 468 -7.67 -31.44 0.22
C SER A 468 -6.69 -31.15 -0.93
N GLU A 469 -5.72 -32.04 -1.18
CA GLU A 469 -4.79 -31.87 -2.31
C GLU A 469 -5.55 -31.84 -3.64
N GLU A 470 -6.57 -32.70 -3.77
CA GLU A 470 -7.39 -32.78 -4.97
C GLU A 470 -8.34 -31.59 -5.12
N ASP A 471 -9.01 -31.14 -4.06
CA ASP A 471 -9.90 -29.99 -4.14
C ASP A 471 -9.14 -28.70 -4.49
N ALA A 472 -7.96 -28.50 -3.90
CA ALA A 472 -7.10 -27.35 -4.24
C ALA A 472 -6.74 -27.35 -5.73
N THR A 473 -6.36 -28.52 -6.28
CA THR A 473 -6.03 -28.69 -7.70
C THR A 473 -7.25 -28.45 -8.59
N ARG A 474 -8.40 -29.04 -8.25
CA ARG A 474 -9.65 -28.89 -9.02
C ARG A 474 -10.17 -27.46 -9.03
N ASN A 475 -10.13 -26.78 -7.89
CA ASN A 475 -10.56 -25.39 -7.78
C ASN A 475 -9.62 -24.45 -8.55
N LEU A 476 -8.30 -24.63 -8.47
CA LEU A 476 -7.35 -23.85 -9.28
C LEU A 476 -7.57 -24.07 -10.78
N ASN A 477 -7.85 -25.30 -11.19
CA ASN A 477 -8.15 -25.64 -12.58
C ASN A 477 -9.44 -24.97 -13.06
N ALA A 478 -10.49 -24.96 -12.24
CA ALA A 478 -11.74 -24.29 -12.55
C ALA A 478 -11.55 -22.77 -12.65
N ILE A 479 -10.76 -22.17 -11.75
CA ILE A 479 -10.39 -20.74 -11.78
C ILE A 479 -9.74 -20.37 -13.12
N ASN A 480 -8.79 -21.17 -13.61
CA ASN A 480 -8.13 -20.93 -14.89
C ASN A 480 -8.99 -21.27 -16.12
N LYS A 481 -10.17 -21.87 -15.94
CA LYS A 481 -11.16 -22.12 -17.00
C LYS A 481 -12.24 -21.05 -17.10
N VAL A 482 -12.29 -20.09 -16.16
CA VAL A 482 -13.27 -19.00 -16.17
C VAL A 482 -13.08 -18.14 -17.42
N ARG A 483 -14.13 -18.04 -18.24
CA ARG A 483 -14.14 -17.24 -19.48
C ARG A 483 -14.41 -15.76 -19.18
N ARG A 484 -13.46 -15.08 -18.53
CA ARG A 484 -13.49 -13.63 -18.28
C ARG A 484 -12.11 -13.02 -18.51
N PHE A 485 -12.04 -11.69 -18.61
CA PHE A 485 -10.76 -10.98 -18.66
C PHE A 485 -10.03 -11.10 -17.31
N ILE A 486 -8.90 -11.80 -17.31
CA ILE A 486 -8.05 -12.01 -16.13
C ILE A 486 -6.68 -11.42 -16.47
N PRO A 487 -6.31 -10.24 -15.91
CA PRO A 487 -5.06 -9.58 -16.25
C PRO A 487 -3.85 -10.09 -15.47
N TRP A 488 -3.99 -11.17 -14.70
CA TRP A 488 -2.97 -11.71 -13.81
C TRP A 488 -2.73 -13.19 -14.10
N ALA A 489 -1.52 -13.69 -13.84
CA ALA A 489 -1.32 -15.12 -13.72
C ALA A 489 -2.06 -15.64 -12.46
N LEU A 490 -2.81 -16.73 -12.59
CA LEU A 490 -3.53 -17.38 -11.48
C LEU A 490 -2.91 -18.76 -11.21
N THR A 491 -2.09 -18.86 -10.16
CA THR A 491 -1.35 -20.09 -9.83
C THR A 491 -1.40 -20.38 -8.33
N PHE A 492 -0.55 -21.30 -7.84
CA PHE A 492 -0.57 -21.82 -6.49
C PHE A 492 0.64 -21.39 -5.66
N SER A 493 0.43 -21.25 -4.35
CA SER A 493 1.46 -21.25 -3.31
C SER A 493 1.05 -22.20 -2.19
N TYR A 494 1.31 -23.49 -2.40
CA TYR A 494 0.73 -24.56 -1.60
C TYR A 494 1.75 -25.18 -0.64
N GLY A 495 1.33 -25.35 0.61
CA GLY A 495 2.05 -26.13 1.62
C GLY A 495 1.38 -27.50 1.75
N ARG A 496 0.33 -27.57 2.58
CA ARG A 496 -0.46 -28.79 2.82
C ARG A 496 -0.90 -29.49 1.53
N ALA A 497 -1.45 -28.77 0.55
CA ALA A 497 -1.95 -29.34 -0.70
C ALA A 497 -0.88 -29.90 -1.67
N LEU A 498 0.41 -29.68 -1.39
CA LEU A 498 1.53 -30.32 -2.11
C LEU A 498 2.24 -31.38 -1.27
N GLN A 499 2.04 -31.38 0.04
CA GLN A 499 2.91 -32.11 0.97
C GLN A 499 2.20 -33.24 1.72
N ALA A 500 0.88 -33.25 1.81
CA ALA A 500 0.16 -34.16 2.71
C ALA A 500 0.40 -35.63 2.35
N SER A 501 0.22 -36.00 1.08
CA SER A 501 0.43 -37.38 0.64
C SER A 501 1.90 -37.76 0.60
N CYS A 502 2.78 -36.82 0.24
CA CYS A 502 4.24 -37.00 0.31
C CYS A 502 4.69 -37.35 1.74
N MET A 503 4.23 -36.56 2.71
CA MET A 503 4.57 -36.75 4.12
C MET A 503 4.01 -38.07 4.67
N ALA A 504 2.76 -38.41 4.33
CA ALA A 504 2.15 -39.69 4.70
C ALA A 504 2.90 -40.87 4.08
N LYS A 505 3.36 -40.74 2.83
CA LYS A 505 4.13 -41.78 2.13
C LYS A 505 5.52 -41.96 2.73
N TRP A 506 6.20 -40.87 3.10
CA TRP A 506 7.51 -40.91 3.72
C TRP A 506 7.47 -41.61 5.08
N ALA A 507 6.52 -41.22 5.95
CA ALA A 507 6.34 -41.79 7.29
C ALA A 507 7.60 -41.83 8.17
N GLY A 508 8.58 -40.94 7.90
CA GLY A 508 9.85 -40.88 8.64
C GLY A 508 10.86 -41.96 8.29
N LYS A 509 10.65 -42.70 7.20
CA LYS A 509 11.46 -43.87 6.83
C LYS A 509 12.32 -43.57 5.61
N ASP A 510 13.62 -43.80 5.72
CA ASP A 510 14.58 -43.51 4.66
C ASP A 510 14.32 -44.38 3.41
N GLU A 511 13.84 -45.61 3.59
CA GLU A 511 13.46 -46.51 2.49
C GLU A 511 12.26 -45.99 1.66
N ASN A 512 11.46 -45.08 2.21
CA ASN A 512 10.28 -44.51 1.54
C ASN A 512 10.57 -43.20 0.80
N VAL A 513 11.79 -42.66 0.90
CA VAL A 513 12.15 -41.34 0.34
C VAL A 513 11.77 -41.26 -1.14
N LYS A 514 12.20 -42.23 -1.95
CA LYS A 514 11.94 -42.20 -3.40
C LYS A 514 10.44 -42.24 -3.71
N ALA A 515 9.69 -43.10 -3.03
CA ALA A 515 8.25 -43.20 -3.25
C ALA A 515 7.50 -41.92 -2.83
N ALA A 516 7.95 -41.26 -1.76
CA ALA A 516 7.38 -39.97 -1.33
C ALA A 516 7.73 -38.83 -2.30
N GLN A 517 8.95 -38.83 -2.85
CA GLN A 517 9.37 -37.88 -3.89
C GLN A 517 8.51 -38.00 -5.15
N ASP A 518 8.20 -39.22 -5.58
CA ASP A 518 7.35 -39.47 -6.75
C ASP A 518 5.92 -38.97 -6.52
N VAL A 519 5.36 -39.16 -5.31
CA VAL A 519 4.06 -38.61 -4.92
C VAL A 519 4.06 -37.07 -4.93
N PHE A 520 5.08 -36.45 -4.34
CA PHE A 520 5.23 -34.99 -4.36
C PHE A 520 5.33 -34.44 -5.78
N PHE A 521 6.16 -35.07 -6.63
CA PHE A 521 6.33 -34.65 -8.02
C PHE A 521 5.03 -34.77 -8.83
N GLY A 522 4.27 -35.85 -8.64
CA GLY A 522 2.95 -36.01 -9.25
C GLY A 522 1.97 -34.90 -8.84
N ARG A 523 1.98 -34.47 -7.57
CA ARG A 523 1.17 -33.33 -7.12
C ARG A 523 1.65 -31.99 -7.67
N ALA A 524 2.96 -31.79 -7.83
CA ALA A 524 3.49 -30.61 -8.52
C ALA A 524 3.01 -30.57 -10.00
N GLN A 525 3.02 -31.70 -10.69
CA GLN A 525 2.50 -31.83 -12.06
C GLN A 525 1.00 -31.54 -12.15
N ALA A 526 0.19 -32.09 -11.24
CA ALA A 526 -1.25 -31.85 -11.20
C ALA A 526 -1.58 -30.36 -11.06
N ASN A 527 -0.91 -29.67 -10.13
CA ASN A 527 -1.10 -28.24 -9.90
C ASN A 527 -0.55 -27.38 -11.05
N SER A 528 0.54 -27.81 -11.70
CA SER A 528 1.07 -27.21 -12.93
C SER A 528 0.06 -27.27 -14.08
N LEU A 529 -0.63 -28.40 -14.26
CA LEU A 529 -1.73 -28.51 -15.24
C LEU A 529 -2.95 -27.68 -14.85
N ALA A 530 -3.26 -27.60 -13.55
CA ALA A 530 -4.37 -26.81 -13.04
C ALA A 530 -4.16 -25.30 -13.25
N SER A 531 -2.94 -24.78 -13.08
CA SER A 531 -2.64 -23.37 -13.38
C SER A 531 -2.73 -23.02 -14.87
N LEU A 532 -2.84 -24.03 -15.74
CA LEU A 532 -3.09 -23.88 -17.18
C LEU A 532 -4.54 -24.19 -17.58
N GLY A 533 -5.41 -24.53 -16.62
CA GLY A 533 -6.78 -24.98 -16.91
C GLY A 533 -6.85 -26.31 -17.68
N LYS A 534 -5.80 -27.14 -17.59
CA LYS A 534 -5.63 -28.39 -18.34
C LYS A 534 -5.71 -29.65 -17.49
N TYR A 535 -5.96 -29.51 -16.19
CA TYR A 535 -6.13 -30.65 -15.32
C TYR A 535 -7.48 -31.33 -15.59
N SER A 536 -7.44 -32.65 -15.78
CA SER A 536 -8.60 -33.48 -16.14
C SER A 536 -9.01 -34.44 -15.01
N GLY A 537 -8.40 -34.30 -13.83
CA GLY A 537 -8.55 -35.24 -12.72
C GLY A 537 -7.43 -36.29 -12.72
N ASP A 538 -7.13 -36.81 -11.54
CA ASP A 538 -6.20 -37.92 -11.37
C ASP A 538 -7.01 -39.18 -11.10
N ALA A 539 -7.03 -40.10 -12.08
CA ALA A 539 -7.70 -41.39 -11.95
C ALA A 539 -7.12 -42.25 -10.80
N ASN A 540 -5.90 -41.91 -10.34
CA ASN A 540 -5.20 -42.53 -9.24
C ASN A 540 -5.09 -41.60 -8.02
N ALA A 541 -5.92 -40.55 -7.90
CA ALA A 541 -5.99 -39.75 -6.68
C ALA A 541 -6.29 -40.69 -5.50
N ASP A 542 -5.29 -40.93 -4.66
CA ASP A 542 -5.45 -41.84 -3.54
C ASP A 542 -6.42 -41.25 -2.50
N ALA A 543 -6.91 -42.10 -1.60
CA ALA A 543 -7.80 -41.65 -0.53
C ALA A 543 -7.14 -40.59 0.38
N ALA A 544 -5.80 -40.47 0.36
CA ALA A 544 -5.06 -39.46 1.11
C ALA A 544 -5.17 -38.08 0.47
N ALA A 545 -5.04 -37.97 -0.85
CA ALA A 545 -5.15 -36.73 -1.62
C ALA A 545 -6.54 -36.10 -1.54
N SER A 546 -7.58 -36.92 -1.34
CA SER A 546 -8.98 -36.48 -1.21
C SER A 546 -9.38 -36.09 0.22
N LYS A 547 -8.52 -36.30 1.22
CA LYS A 547 -8.86 -36.03 2.63
C LYS A 547 -8.77 -34.52 2.93
N SER A 548 -9.77 -33.99 3.63
CA SER A 548 -9.72 -32.60 4.11
C SER A 548 -8.48 -32.37 4.98
N LEU A 549 -7.76 -31.29 4.70
CA LEU A 549 -6.56 -30.89 5.43
C LEU A 549 -6.85 -29.79 6.46
N PHE A 550 -8.14 -29.47 6.68
CA PHE A 550 -8.58 -28.46 7.63
C PHE A 550 -8.25 -28.85 9.07
N VAL A 551 -7.84 -27.85 9.85
CA VAL A 551 -7.63 -27.95 11.29
C VAL A 551 -8.34 -26.74 11.89
N ALA A 552 -9.31 -26.96 12.77
CA ALA A 552 -10.06 -25.88 13.39
C ALA A 552 -9.14 -24.98 14.23
N ASN A 553 -9.35 -23.65 14.13
CA ASN A 553 -8.55 -22.65 14.84
C ASN A 553 -7.03 -22.81 14.64
N HIS A 554 -6.60 -23.19 13.43
CA HIS A 554 -5.19 -23.41 13.17
C HIS A 554 -4.40 -22.10 13.15
N ALA A 555 -3.65 -21.85 14.22
CA ALA A 555 -2.58 -20.86 14.25
C ALA A 555 -1.25 -21.51 13.82
N TYR A 556 -0.55 -20.88 12.85
CA TYR A 556 0.75 -21.29 12.29
C TYR A 556 1.94 -20.67 13.03
#